data_AF-A0A8H3BZI7-F1
#
_entry.id   AF-A0A8H3BZI7-F1
#
_cell.length_a   1.000
_cell.length_b   1.000
_cell.length_c   1.000
_cell.angle_alpha   90.00
_cell.angle_beta   90.00
_cell.angle_gamma   90.00
#
_symmetry.space_group_name_H-M   'P 1'
#
loop_
_entity.id
_entity.type
_entity.pdbx_description
1 polymer ?
#
loop_
_entity_poly.entity_id
_entity_poly.type
_entity_poly.pdbx_seq_one_letter_code
_entity_poly.pdbx_strand_id
1 'polypeptide(L)'
;MAVSKHTDSPRPILVYRPETFNVNGSPDTWVSTPFENNELRSIRDIHVIRSGVDGQDRLLFASHEGVSLVWFDRQTQKWCSSNIGSGTVLTSESEAGSFKFQGSDGVAAGSLGDDPARFIASTEVKRAETRKDLVVTSVNWRRFVIDQFEWNTGDWDPLVADHKPTLRVECGNFDGGGVDCILVSESLFVASSSQN
;
A
#
# COMPACT_ATOMS: atom_id res chain seq x y z
N MET A 1 0.34 -24.61 17.33
CA MET A 1 -0.26 -23.26 17.50
C MET A 1 -0.95 -22.88 16.21
N ALA A 2 -2.26 -22.60 16.26
CA ALA A 2 -3.00 -22.20 15.07
C ALA A 2 -2.69 -20.72 14.74
N VAL A 3 -1.91 -20.48 13.69
CA VAL A 3 -1.78 -19.15 13.10
C VAL A 3 -3.17 -18.77 12.57
N SER A 4 -3.71 -17.65 13.04
CA SER A 4 -5.10 -17.27 12.78
C SER A 4 -5.37 -17.12 11.28
N LYS A 5 -6.45 -17.72 10.79
CA LYS A 5 -6.93 -17.71 9.39
C LYS A 5 -7.53 -16.36 8.96
N HIS A 6 -6.97 -15.23 9.37
CA HIS A 6 -7.64 -13.92 9.26
C HIS A 6 -7.24 -13.06 8.04
N THR A 7 -6.31 -13.52 7.20
CA THR A 7 -5.76 -12.74 6.07
C THR A 7 -6.51 -12.91 4.75
N ASP A 8 -7.37 -13.94 4.63
CA ASP A 8 -7.94 -14.32 3.33
C ASP A 8 -9.33 -13.70 3.07
N SER A 9 -9.93 -13.05 4.08
CA SER A 9 -11.25 -12.41 3.95
C SER A 9 -11.11 -10.89 3.84
N PRO A 10 -11.79 -10.26 2.87
CA PRO A 10 -11.88 -8.81 2.76
C PRO A 10 -12.36 -8.18 4.07
N ARG A 11 -11.81 -7.00 4.39
CA ARG A 11 -12.21 -6.22 5.57
C ARG A 11 -12.89 -4.94 5.11
N PRO A 12 -13.94 -4.48 5.82
CA PRO A 12 -14.60 -3.24 5.44
C PRO A 12 -13.62 -2.08 5.56
N ILE A 13 -13.49 -1.29 4.50
CA ILE A 13 -12.84 0.01 4.55
C ILE A 13 -13.90 1.01 5.01
N LEU A 14 -13.61 1.80 6.04
CA LEU A 14 -14.53 2.79 6.57
C LEU A 14 -14.06 4.19 6.20
N VAL A 15 -14.97 4.98 5.62
CA VAL A 15 -14.75 6.39 5.38
C VAL A 15 -15.45 7.16 6.48
N TYR A 16 -14.69 7.92 7.27
CA TYR A 16 -15.22 8.77 8.32
C TYR A 16 -15.37 10.19 7.80
N ARG A 17 -16.55 10.77 7.99
CA ARG A 17 -16.81 12.18 7.69
C ARG A 17 -17.33 12.90 8.94
N PRO A 18 -16.92 14.14 9.19
CA PRO A 18 -17.49 14.94 10.27
C PRO A 18 -18.96 15.21 9.95
N GLU A 19 -19.83 15.03 10.95
CA GLU A 19 -21.28 15.28 10.83
C GLU A 19 -21.67 16.60 11.49
N THR A 20 -21.07 16.91 12.63
CA THR A 20 -21.26 18.18 13.33
C THR A 20 -19.91 18.79 13.73
N PHE A 21 -19.89 20.11 13.92
CA PHE A 21 -18.72 20.87 14.33
C PHE A 21 -19.05 21.71 15.57
N ASN A 22 -18.13 21.83 16.52
CA ASN A 22 -18.28 22.75 17.65
C ASN A 22 -18.10 24.21 17.22
N VAL A 23 -18.31 25.11 18.20
CA VAL A 23 -18.11 26.56 18.07
C VAL A 23 -16.70 26.97 17.63
N ASN A 24 -15.69 26.10 17.78
CA ASN A 24 -14.32 26.34 17.33
C ASN A 24 -14.04 25.78 15.93
N GLY A 25 -15.05 25.24 15.24
CA GLY A 25 -14.93 24.64 13.91
C GLY A 25 -14.22 23.28 13.90
N SER A 26 -14.05 22.64 15.05
CA SER A 26 -13.51 21.27 15.13
C SER A 26 -14.64 20.25 15.04
N PRO A 27 -14.43 19.08 14.40
CA PRO A 27 -15.42 18.01 14.38
C PRO A 27 -15.81 17.52 15.78
N ASP A 28 -17.11 17.47 16.07
CA ASP A 28 -17.65 16.93 17.34
C ASP A 28 -18.11 15.48 17.18
N THR A 29 -18.71 15.15 16.03
CA THR A 29 -19.16 13.79 15.72
C THR A 29 -18.69 13.36 14.34
N TRP A 30 -18.40 12.06 14.22
CA TRP A 30 -17.99 11.42 12.97
C TRP A 30 -18.98 10.32 12.62
N VAL A 31 -19.44 10.33 11.38
CA VAL A 31 -20.22 9.22 10.81
C VAL A 31 -19.33 8.42 9.88
N SER A 32 -19.38 7.10 10.01
CA SER A 32 -18.69 6.20 9.09
C SER A 32 -19.63 5.71 8.00
N THR A 33 -19.10 5.52 6.81
CA THR A 33 -19.79 4.85 5.70
C THR A 33 -18.87 3.76 5.17
N PRO A 34 -19.35 2.52 5.02
CA PRO A 34 -18.55 1.47 4.44
C PRO A 34 -18.27 1.78 2.98
N PHE A 35 -17.03 1.53 2.57
CA PHE A 35 -16.67 1.39 1.18
C PHE A 35 -17.33 0.12 0.64
N GLU A 36 -18.23 0.27 -0.33
CA GLU A 36 -19.09 -0.85 -0.77
C GLU A 36 -18.34 -1.96 -1.53
N ASN A 37 -17.08 -1.72 -1.94
CA ASN A 37 -16.28 -2.75 -2.58
C ASN A 37 -15.59 -3.64 -1.53
N ASN A 38 -16.10 -4.87 -1.41
CA ASN A 38 -15.62 -5.91 -0.51
C ASN A 38 -14.58 -6.85 -1.16
N GLU A 39 -13.81 -6.41 -2.16
CA GLU A 39 -12.85 -7.27 -2.85
C GLU A 39 -11.41 -7.11 -2.32
N LEU A 40 -11.11 -6.01 -1.65
CA LEU A 40 -9.74 -5.69 -1.20
C LEU A 40 -9.39 -6.43 0.09
N ARG A 41 -8.26 -7.15 0.07
CA ARG A 41 -7.73 -7.93 1.19
C ARG A 41 -6.37 -7.41 1.61
N SER A 42 -6.09 -7.48 2.92
CA SER A 42 -4.77 -7.19 3.48
C SER A 42 -4.18 -5.88 2.97
N ILE A 43 -4.94 -4.79 3.08
CA ILE A 43 -4.47 -3.45 2.74
C ILE A 43 -3.32 -3.11 3.69
N ARG A 44 -2.14 -2.83 3.12
CA ARG A 44 -0.91 -2.58 3.86
C ARG A 44 -0.48 -1.11 3.81
N ASP A 45 -0.85 -0.42 2.74
CA ASP A 45 -0.54 1.00 2.57
C ASP A 45 -1.61 1.71 1.76
N ILE A 46 -1.78 3.01 2.04
CA ILE A 46 -2.73 3.89 1.36
C ILE A 46 -2.03 5.22 1.07
N HIS A 47 -2.05 5.63 -0.19
CA HIS A 47 -1.53 6.92 -0.64
C HIS A 47 -2.64 7.80 -1.19
N VAL A 48 -2.65 9.08 -0.81
CA VAL A 48 -3.63 10.08 -1.27
C VAL A 48 -3.03 10.90 -2.41
N ILE A 49 -3.59 10.77 -3.60
CA ILE A 49 -3.35 11.67 -4.72
C ILE A 49 -4.30 12.85 -4.55
N ARG A 50 -3.79 13.96 -4.02
CA ARG A 50 -4.59 15.17 -3.79
C ARG A 50 -4.93 15.83 -5.10
N SER A 51 -6.17 16.30 -5.23
CA SER A 51 -6.63 17.09 -6.39
C SER A 51 -6.19 16.45 -7.71
N GLY A 52 -6.62 15.21 -7.95
CA GLY A 52 -6.37 14.51 -9.21
C GLY A 52 -6.88 15.29 -10.42
N VAL A 53 -6.76 14.70 -11.63
CA VAL A 53 -7.05 15.38 -12.91
C VAL A 53 -8.43 16.08 -12.95
N ASP A 54 -9.40 15.60 -12.18
CA ASP A 54 -10.76 16.14 -12.06
C ASP A 54 -11.01 17.01 -10.81
N GLY A 55 -9.96 17.42 -10.10
CA GLY A 55 -10.04 18.19 -8.85
C GLY A 55 -10.54 17.39 -7.64
N GLN A 56 -10.56 16.05 -7.76
CA GLN A 56 -10.96 15.15 -6.68
C GLN A 56 -9.77 14.37 -6.16
N ASP A 57 -9.75 14.14 -4.84
CA ASP A 57 -8.76 13.25 -4.26
C ASP A 57 -9.01 11.81 -4.72
N ARG A 58 -7.92 11.12 -5.02
CA ARG A 58 -7.92 9.68 -5.33
C ARG A 58 -7.02 8.97 -4.33
N LEU A 59 -7.31 7.70 -4.11
CA LEU A 59 -6.53 6.87 -3.20
C LEU A 59 -5.89 5.73 -3.97
N LEU A 60 -4.64 5.42 -3.65
CA LEU A 60 -3.96 4.22 -4.09
C LEU A 60 -3.86 3.27 -2.91
N PHE A 61 -4.31 2.05 -3.09
CA PHE A 61 -4.28 1.01 -2.05
C PHE A 61 -3.28 -0.04 -2.48
N ALA A 62 -2.27 -0.30 -1.63
CA ALA A 62 -1.42 -1.49 -1.73
C ALA A 62 -2.08 -2.61 -0.92
N SER A 63 -2.45 -3.69 -1.61
CA SER A 63 -3.19 -4.81 -1.03
C SER A 63 -2.72 -6.14 -1.59
N HIS A 64 -3.35 -7.23 -1.15
CA HIS A 64 -3.14 -8.57 -1.69
C HIS A 64 -3.49 -8.70 -3.19
N GLU A 65 -4.37 -7.83 -3.69
CA GLU A 65 -4.75 -7.71 -5.10
C GLU A 65 -3.72 -6.89 -5.91
N GLY A 66 -2.70 -6.32 -5.25
CA GLY A 66 -1.70 -5.44 -5.85
C GLY A 66 -2.01 -3.97 -5.57
N VAL A 67 -1.99 -3.12 -6.60
CA VAL A 67 -2.31 -1.70 -6.48
C VAL A 67 -3.69 -1.43 -7.08
N SER A 68 -4.57 -0.83 -6.29
CA SER A 68 -5.89 -0.39 -6.73
C SER A 68 -6.04 1.12 -6.62
N LEU A 69 -6.56 1.74 -7.67
CA LEU A 69 -7.00 3.14 -7.66
C LEU A 69 -8.43 3.19 -7.15
N VAL A 70 -8.69 4.06 -6.19
CA VAL A 70 -9.99 4.24 -5.54
C VAL A 70 -10.39 5.71 -5.61
N TRP A 71 -11.64 5.99 -5.93
CA TRP A 71 -12.17 7.36 -6.03
C TRP A 71 -13.66 7.41 -5.68
N PHE A 72 -14.14 8.60 -5.32
CA PHE A 72 -15.58 8.84 -5.17
C PHE A 72 -16.15 9.38 -6.47
N ASP A 73 -17.10 8.67 -7.08
CA ASP A 73 -17.82 9.13 -8.25
C ASP A 73 -18.99 10.03 -7.81
N ARG A 74 -18.87 11.33 -8.11
CA ARG A 74 -19.89 12.33 -7.79
C ARG A 74 -21.20 12.15 -8.55
N GLN A 75 -21.19 11.51 -9.72
CA GLN A 75 -22.42 11.29 -10.49
C GLN A 75 -23.27 10.21 -9.84
N THR A 76 -22.64 9.09 -9.48
CA THR A 76 -23.33 7.95 -8.87
C THR A 76 -23.41 8.04 -7.35
N GLN A 77 -22.69 8.99 -6.73
CA GLN A 77 -22.54 9.14 -5.27
C GLN A 77 -22.01 7.86 -4.61
N LYS A 78 -21.10 7.18 -5.30
CA LYS A 78 -20.54 5.89 -4.87
C LYS A 78 -19.04 5.89 -4.93
N TRP A 79 -18.45 5.08 -4.06
CA TRP A 79 -17.05 4.75 -4.16
C TRP A 79 -16.82 3.74 -5.29
N CYS A 80 -15.82 4.03 -6.11
CA CYS A 80 -15.39 3.20 -7.23
C CYS A 80 -13.93 2.80 -7.04
N SER A 81 -13.55 1.69 -7.68
CA SER A 81 -12.17 1.25 -7.70
C SER A 81 -11.82 0.54 -9.01
N SER A 82 -10.55 0.58 -9.36
CA SER A 82 -9.97 -0.16 -10.48
C SER A 82 -8.62 -0.72 -10.06
N ASN A 83 -8.41 -2.03 -10.25
CA ASN A 83 -7.09 -2.62 -10.09
C ASN A 83 -6.19 -2.15 -11.25
N ILE A 84 -5.07 -1.53 -10.91
CA ILE A 84 -4.12 -0.98 -11.88
C ILE A 84 -2.81 -1.78 -11.92
N GLY A 85 -2.68 -2.81 -11.10
CA GLY A 85 -1.56 -3.73 -11.15
C GLY A 85 -1.75 -4.84 -10.14
N SER A 86 -1.51 -6.09 -10.54
CA SER A 86 -1.70 -7.27 -9.69
C SER A 86 -0.62 -7.44 -8.62
N GLY A 87 0.45 -6.65 -8.69
CA GLY A 87 1.64 -6.85 -7.89
C GLY A 87 2.33 -8.19 -8.17
N THR A 88 2.99 -8.73 -7.15
CA THR A 88 3.63 -10.05 -7.23
C THR A 88 2.57 -11.14 -7.23
N VAL A 89 2.67 -12.08 -8.17
CA VAL A 89 1.76 -13.22 -8.29
C VAL A 89 2.48 -14.50 -7.89
N LEU A 90 1.86 -15.31 -7.03
CA LEU A 90 2.37 -16.64 -6.67
C LEU A 90 2.14 -17.60 -7.84
N THR A 91 3.18 -18.32 -8.26
CA THR A 91 3.14 -19.15 -9.48
C THR A 91 3.06 -20.64 -9.20
N SER A 92 3.23 -21.08 -7.95
CA SER A 92 3.04 -22.48 -7.57
C SER A 92 2.40 -22.67 -6.19
N GLU A 93 1.71 -23.79 -6.00
CA GLU A 93 1.17 -24.20 -4.69
C GLU A 93 2.27 -24.39 -3.63
N SER A 94 3.49 -24.72 -4.05
CA SER A 94 4.66 -24.81 -3.16
C SER A 94 5.10 -23.45 -2.62
N GLU A 95 4.81 -22.35 -3.32
CA GLU A 95 5.05 -20.98 -2.83
C GLU A 95 3.96 -20.53 -1.83
N ALA A 96 2.77 -21.13 -1.89
CA ALA A 96 1.63 -20.82 -1.01
C ALA A 96 1.67 -21.55 0.35
N GLY A 97 2.57 -22.52 0.53
CA GLY A 97 2.56 -23.46 1.66
C GLY A 97 2.98 -22.89 3.02
N SER A 98 3.66 -21.74 3.06
CA SER A 98 4.12 -21.14 4.33
C SER A 98 3.90 -19.63 4.44
N PHE A 99 3.89 -18.88 3.32
CA PHE A 99 3.68 -17.43 3.33
C PHE A 99 2.82 -17.00 2.13
N LYS A 100 1.55 -16.68 2.39
CA LYS A 100 0.55 -16.31 1.37
C LYS A 100 0.58 -14.81 1.03
N PHE A 101 1.76 -14.21 0.90
CA PHE A 101 1.84 -12.80 0.56
C PHE A 101 2.04 -12.65 -0.95
N GLN A 102 1.03 -12.07 -1.60
CA GLN A 102 1.05 -11.62 -2.99
C GLN A 102 0.57 -10.16 -3.04
N GLY A 103 0.64 -9.56 -4.22
CA GLY A 103 0.21 -8.18 -4.43
C GLY A 103 1.31 -7.17 -4.09
N SER A 104 0.93 -6.14 -3.33
CA SER A 104 1.78 -5.00 -2.98
C SER A 104 1.71 -4.69 -1.48
N ASP A 105 2.77 -4.08 -0.98
CA ASP A 105 2.98 -3.76 0.43
C ASP A 105 3.05 -2.26 0.70
N GLY A 106 3.55 -1.49 -0.26
CA GLY A 106 3.72 -0.04 -0.16
C GLY A 106 3.37 0.60 -1.49
N VAL A 107 2.86 1.83 -1.48
CA VAL A 107 2.51 2.56 -2.71
C VAL A 107 2.70 4.07 -2.55
N ALA A 108 3.23 4.71 -3.60
CA ALA A 108 3.31 6.15 -3.71
C ALA A 108 3.09 6.60 -5.15
N ALA A 109 2.44 7.76 -5.34
CA ALA A 109 2.35 8.41 -6.65
C ALA A 109 3.44 9.47 -6.76
N GLY A 110 4.13 9.50 -7.90
CA GLY A 110 5.11 10.53 -8.21
C GLY A 110 4.67 11.40 -9.37
N SER A 111 5.00 12.69 -9.25
CA SER A 111 4.70 13.73 -10.20
C SER A 111 5.81 13.94 -11.24
N LEU A 112 5.40 14.35 -12.44
CA LEU A 112 6.28 14.79 -13.52
C LEU A 112 5.63 15.98 -14.20
N GLY A 113 6.18 17.18 -13.97
CA GLY A 113 5.53 18.42 -14.42
C GLY A 113 4.18 18.61 -13.74
N ASP A 114 3.13 18.86 -14.52
CA ASP A 114 1.78 19.16 -13.99
C ASP A 114 0.92 17.91 -13.70
N ASP A 115 1.44 16.71 -13.97
CA ASP A 115 0.74 15.45 -13.71
C ASP A 115 1.12 14.92 -12.31
N PRO A 116 0.24 15.00 -11.30
CA PRO A 116 0.56 14.65 -9.92
C PRO A 116 0.74 13.15 -9.69
N ALA A 117 0.45 12.31 -10.69
CA ALA A 117 0.51 10.85 -10.57
C ALA A 117 0.98 10.21 -11.88
N ARG A 118 2.04 10.78 -12.47
CA ARG A 118 2.61 10.30 -13.73
C ARG A 118 3.11 8.87 -13.64
N PHE A 119 3.63 8.51 -12.48
CA PHE A 119 4.07 7.17 -12.17
C PHE A 119 3.62 6.75 -10.78
N ILE A 120 3.52 5.44 -10.58
CA ILE A 120 3.26 4.85 -9.27
C ILE A 120 4.44 3.97 -8.91
N ALA A 121 5.05 4.25 -7.77
CA ALA A 121 6.04 3.38 -7.17
C ALA A 121 5.35 2.44 -6.19
N SER A 122 5.73 1.16 -6.19
CA SER A 122 5.19 0.13 -5.31
C SER A 122 6.31 -0.76 -4.81
N THR A 123 6.21 -1.20 -3.56
CA THR A 123 7.05 -2.28 -3.04
C THR A 123 6.22 -3.55 -2.97
N GLU A 124 6.78 -4.65 -3.45
CA GLU A 124 6.11 -5.95 -3.46
C GLU A 124 6.95 -7.00 -2.74
N VAL A 125 6.30 -7.94 -2.06
CA VAL A 125 6.99 -9.06 -1.40
C VAL A 125 6.94 -10.28 -2.32
N LYS A 126 8.12 -10.86 -2.60
CA LYS A 126 8.24 -12.10 -3.38
C LYS A 126 8.94 -13.17 -2.56
N ARG A 127 8.40 -14.39 -2.59
CA ARG A 127 8.85 -15.57 -1.81
C ARG A 127 8.70 -15.41 -0.30
N ALA A 128 9.05 -16.46 0.46
CA ALA A 128 9.15 -16.49 1.91
C ALA A 128 10.11 -15.41 2.43
N GLU A 129 9.62 -14.18 2.38
CA GLU A 129 9.94 -13.01 3.20
C GLU A 129 11.41 -12.50 3.11
N THR A 130 12.25 -13.01 2.20
CA THR A 130 13.63 -12.52 1.96
C THR A 130 13.84 -11.64 0.72
N ARG A 131 12.82 -11.45 -0.13
CA ARG A 131 12.95 -10.65 -1.37
C ARG A 131 11.84 -9.62 -1.53
N LYS A 132 12.22 -8.42 -1.96
CA LYS A 132 11.28 -7.35 -2.29
C LYS A 132 11.62 -6.69 -3.61
N ASP A 133 10.59 -6.46 -4.42
CA ASP A 133 10.69 -5.77 -5.70
C ASP A 133 10.32 -4.29 -5.51
N LEU A 134 11.13 -3.36 -6.03
CA LEU A 134 10.67 -1.99 -6.32
C LEU A 134 10.08 -1.98 -7.72
N VAL A 135 8.85 -1.50 -7.82
CA VAL A 135 8.09 -1.50 -9.06
C VAL A 135 7.64 -0.10 -9.41
N VAL A 136 7.75 0.25 -10.70
CA VAL A 136 7.14 1.47 -11.24
C VAL A 136 6.11 1.13 -12.30
N THR A 137 4.98 1.83 -12.23
CA THR A 137 3.87 1.71 -13.17
C THR A 137 3.66 3.04 -13.89
N SER A 138 3.65 3.04 -15.24
CA SER A 138 3.49 4.24 -16.09
C SER A 138 2.19 4.22 -16.90
N VAL A 139 1.89 5.27 -17.68
CA VAL A 139 0.70 5.42 -18.57
C VAL A 139 0.30 4.08 -19.24
N ASN A 140 -0.98 3.68 -19.10
CA ASN A 140 -1.54 2.33 -19.34
C ASN A 140 -1.20 1.24 -18.31
N TRP A 141 -0.72 1.66 -17.15
CA TRP A 141 -0.42 0.86 -15.97
C TRP A 141 0.42 -0.41 -16.23
N ARG A 142 1.55 -0.24 -16.91
CA ARG A 142 2.50 -1.33 -17.15
C ARG A 142 3.49 -1.48 -15.99
N ARG A 143 3.58 -2.68 -15.42
CA ARG A 143 4.49 -3.04 -14.32
C ARG A 143 5.94 -3.19 -14.80
N PHE A 144 6.88 -2.47 -14.19
CA PHE A 144 8.33 -2.65 -14.37
C PHE A 144 9.01 -2.91 -13.03
N VAL A 145 9.79 -3.99 -12.92
CA VAL A 145 10.65 -4.23 -11.74
C VAL A 145 11.94 -3.46 -11.94
N ILE A 146 12.23 -2.53 -11.02
CA ILE A 146 13.44 -1.70 -11.02
C ILE A 146 14.57 -2.41 -10.29
N ASP A 147 14.29 -2.94 -9.10
CA ASP A 147 15.30 -3.59 -8.27
C ASP A 147 14.68 -4.74 -7.46
N GLN A 148 15.54 -5.65 -7.02
CA GLN A 148 15.22 -6.77 -6.15
C GLN A 148 16.18 -6.78 -4.96
N PHE A 149 15.68 -6.38 -3.80
CA PHE A 149 16.46 -6.41 -2.57
C PHE A 149 16.46 -7.82 -2.01
N GLU A 150 17.64 -8.44 -1.91
CA GLU A 150 17.85 -9.71 -1.21
C GLU A 150 18.39 -9.44 0.20
N TRP A 151 17.67 -9.91 1.23
CA TRP A 151 18.18 -9.90 2.59
C TRP A 151 18.95 -11.18 2.87
N ASN A 152 20.23 -11.02 3.24
CA ASN A 152 21.02 -12.12 3.77
C ASN A 152 20.71 -12.28 5.26
N THR A 153 19.86 -13.25 5.60
CA THR A 153 19.40 -13.50 6.97
C THR A 153 20.46 -14.15 7.88
N GLY A 154 21.68 -14.34 7.37
CA GLY A 154 22.75 -15.09 8.05
C GLY A 154 23.25 -14.50 9.37
N ASP A 155 23.06 -13.19 9.59
CA ASP A 155 23.54 -12.48 10.78
C ASP A 155 22.43 -12.00 11.72
N TRP A 156 21.18 -12.42 11.49
CA TRP A 156 20.04 -11.96 12.26
C TRP A 156 19.74 -12.90 13.42
N ASP A 157 19.53 -12.34 14.61
CA ASP A 157 19.08 -13.08 15.80
C ASP A 157 17.83 -13.89 15.42
N PRO A 158 17.77 -15.21 15.72
CA PRO A 158 16.59 -16.04 15.47
C PRO A 158 15.30 -15.50 16.14
N LEU A 159 15.40 -14.61 17.14
CA LEU A 159 14.24 -13.88 17.69
C LEU A 159 13.70 -12.77 16.75
N VAL A 160 14.50 -12.35 15.77
CA VAL A 160 14.19 -11.34 14.73
C VAL A 160 13.93 -12.01 13.37
N ALA A 161 14.20 -13.31 13.21
CA ALA A 161 13.95 -14.05 11.97
C ALA A 161 12.48 -14.00 11.51
N ASP A 162 11.55 -13.84 12.45
CA ASP A 162 10.10 -13.69 12.20
C ASP A 162 9.67 -12.23 11.93
N HIS A 163 10.57 -11.24 12.13
CA HIS A 163 10.30 -9.81 11.96
C HIS A 163 11.06 -9.28 10.75
N LYS A 164 10.46 -9.47 9.57
CA LYS A 164 11.08 -9.00 8.34
C LYS A 164 10.72 -7.56 8.06
N PRO A 165 11.69 -6.74 7.63
CA PRO A 165 11.50 -5.31 7.53
C PRO A 165 10.35 -4.99 6.59
N THR A 166 9.50 -4.04 6.96
CA THR A 166 8.54 -3.46 6.03
C THR A 166 9.29 -2.46 5.15
N LEU A 167 9.04 -2.49 3.83
CA LEU A 167 9.52 -1.43 2.95
C LEU A 167 8.38 -0.45 2.78
N ARG A 168 8.71 0.82 2.91
CA ARG A 168 7.82 1.92 2.57
C ARG A 168 8.42 2.65 1.38
N VAL A 169 7.56 3.07 0.47
CA VAL A 169 7.94 3.87 -0.68
C VAL A 169 7.29 5.23 -0.56
N GLU A 170 8.06 6.27 -0.83
CA GLU A 170 7.60 7.66 -0.87
C GLU A 170 8.10 8.30 -2.16
N CYS A 171 7.29 9.18 -2.74
CA CYS A 171 7.68 9.98 -3.89
C CYS A 171 7.73 11.45 -3.46
N GLY A 172 8.75 12.16 -3.94
CA GLY A 172 8.87 13.60 -3.68
C GLY A 172 10.01 14.26 -4.43
N ASN A 173 9.86 15.56 -4.68
CA ASN A 173 10.85 16.42 -5.32
C ASN A 173 11.97 16.78 -4.32
N PHE A 174 12.77 15.77 -3.95
CA PHE A 174 13.82 15.91 -2.92
C PHE A 174 15.02 16.74 -3.37
N ASP A 175 15.23 16.87 -4.67
CA ASP A 175 16.35 17.61 -5.27
C ASP A 175 15.96 19.00 -5.80
N GLY A 176 14.67 19.34 -5.80
CA GLY A 176 14.15 20.59 -6.34
C GLY A 176 14.09 20.65 -7.87
N GLY A 177 14.30 19.52 -8.57
CA GLY A 177 14.31 19.44 -10.04
C GLY A 177 12.94 19.54 -10.71
N GLY A 178 11.84 19.54 -9.93
CA GLY A 178 10.47 19.61 -10.46
C GLY A 178 9.94 18.26 -10.95
N VAL A 179 10.62 17.17 -10.59
CA VAL A 179 10.23 15.79 -10.83
C VAL A 179 10.35 15.04 -9.51
N ASP A 180 9.37 14.22 -9.18
CA ASP A 180 9.48 13.41 -7.98
C ASP A 180 10.51 12.29 -8.16
N CYS A 181 11.36 12.15 -7.16
CA CYS A 181 12.25 11.02 -6.96
C CYS A 181 11.56 9.97 -6.09
N ILE A 182 12.03 8.72 -6.17
CA ILE A 182 11.54 7.61 -5.34
C ILE A 182 12.48 7.41 -4.16
N LEU A 183 11.94 7.46 -2.95
CA LEU A 183 12.60 7.06 -1.72
C LEU A 183 12.04 5.73 -1.23
N VAL A 184 12.93 4.78 -0.93
CA VAL A 184 12.57 3.49 -0.34
C VAL A 184 13.20 3.43 1.04
N SER A 185 12.37 3.28 2.07
CA SER A 185 12.82 3.19 3.46
C SER A 185 12.49 1.83 4.06
N GLU A 186 13.42 1.34 4.88
CA GLU A 186 13.26 0.14 5.67
C GLU A 186 12.73 0.49 7.07
N SER A 187 11.77 -0.29 7.58
CA SER A 187 11.32 -0.19 8.96
C SER A 187 11.37 -1.57 9.62
N LEU A 188 12.17 -1.67 10.68
CA LEU A 188 12.29 -2.86 11.52
C LEU A 188 11.70 -2.55 12.90
N PHE A 189 10.63 -3.26 13.27
CA PHE A 189 10.09 -3.20 14.63
C PHE A 189 10.74 -4.29 15.46
N VAL A 190 11.63 -3.91 16.39
CA VAL A 190 12.17 -4.82 17.40
C VAL A 190 11.35 -4.64 18.68
N ALA A 191 10.45 -5.57 18.97
CA ALA A 191 9.77 -5.62 20.26
C ALA A 191 10.72 -6.28 21.29
N SER A 192 11.33 -5.48 22.17
CA SER A 192 12.08 -6.04 23.30
C SER A 192 11.09 -6.56 24.34
N SER A 193 11.04 -7.87 24.57
CA SER A 193 10.40 -8.42 25.76
C SER A 193 11.35 -8.18 26.94
N SER A 194 10.94 -7.34 27.89
CA SER A 194 11.61 -7.27 29.19
C SER A 194 11.33 -8.60 29.92
N GLN A 195 12.32 -9.48 30.00
CA GLN A 195 12.24 -10.63 30.90
C GLN A 195 12.39 -10.12 32.34
N ASN A 196 11.35 -10.31 33.15
CA ASN A 196 11.42 -10.35 34.60
C ASN A 196 11.46 -11.82 35.05
#